data_AF-A0A7F5QX15-F1
#
_entry.id   AF-A0A7F5QX15-F1
#
_cell.length_a   1.000
_cell.length_b   1.000
_cell.length_c   1.000
_cell.angle_alpha   90.00
_cell.angle_beta   90.00
_cell.angle_gamma   90.00
#
_symmetry.space_group_name_H-M   'P 1'
#
loop_
_entity.id
_entity.type
_entity.pdbx_description
1 polymer ?
#
loop_
_entity_poly.entity_id
_entity_poly.type
_entity_poly.pdbx_seq_one_letter_code
_entity_poly.pdbx_strand_id
1 'polypeptide(L)'
;MVWNPVANFANCIKSRPPLVVFALCLFSFLITAVSLAYYVQHDNIENKDAQEQWLSLIHFIDKTGFCIQDDAADTKTNFSAADKVNINTYAIVTSPITNRTFVQGIVSLKEWSFPCLNEAEKPENIELSFNIHSKDNSDDRNVCVTISGPKQFMPKVDSHVECPISEEKEVSKKLFIYNNAGRCVNRPVMRLEFDSSSINKVESEEYLSSDDKEVIYMHLIATSYFIIFVILVIICYALIRGHKVEQKQDARHLLTGKILHT
;
A
#
# COMPACT_ATOMS: atom_id res chain seq x y z
N MET A 1 -48.49 -21.88 30.48
CA MET A 1 -47.26 -22.18 29.71
C MET A 1 -46.46 -20.88 29.66
N VAL A 2 -45.44 -20.73 30.49
CA VAL A 2 -44.65 -19.50 30.57
C VAL A 2 -43.47 -19.67 29.62
N TRP A 3 -43.45 -18.92 28.52
CA TRP A 3 -42.36 -18.97 27.56
C TRP A 3 -41.11 -18.39 28.24
N ASN A 4 -40.15 -19.24 28.59
CA ASN A 4 -38.91 -18.82 29.24
C ASN A 4 -37.73 -18.96 28.25
N PRO A 5 -37.47 -17.94 27.42
CA PRO A 5 -36.46 -18.02 26.36
C PRO A 5 -35.05 -18.23 26.90
N VAL A 6 -34.75 -17.73 28.10
CA VAL A 6 -33.45 -17.87 28.75
C VAL A 6 -33.16 -19.33 29.14
N ALA A 7 -34.17 -20.03 29.66
CA ALA A 7 -34.05 -21.45 30.02
C ALA A 7 -33.82 -22.34 28.78
N ASN A 8 -34.52 -22.04 27.69
CA ASN A 8 -34.38 -22.73 26.40
C ASN A 8 -33.00 -22.53 25.78
N PHE A 9 -32.45 -21.32 25.86
CA PHE A 9 -31.10 -21.02 25.39
C PHE A 9 -30.04 -21.72 26.25
N ALA A 10 -30.19 -21.70 27.58
CA ALA A 10 -29.28 -22.38 28.50
C ALA A 10 -29.23 -23.91 28.30
N ASN A 11 -30.37 -24.55 28.01
CA ASN A 11 -30.42 -25.97 27.66
C ASN A 11 -29.77 -26.28 26.30
N CYS A 12 -29.91 -25.37 25.33
CA CYS A 12 -29.21 -25.48 24.05
C CYS A 12 -27.68 -25.44 24.24
N ILE A 13 -27.18 -24.52 25.07
CA ILE A 13 -25.75 -24.38 25.41
C ILE A 13 -25.21 -25.69 26.02
N LYS A 14 -25.92 -26.27 26.99
CA LYS A 14 -25.47 -27.51 27.66
C LYS A 14 -25.48 -28.74 26.76
N SER A 15 -26.39 -28.79 25.77
CA SER A 15 -26.56 -29.98 24.93
C SER A 15 -25.66 -30.02 23.69
N ARG A 16 -25.09 -28.89 23.26
CA ARG A 16 -24.34 -28.78 21.98
C ARG A 16 -23.11 -27.89 22.05
N PRO A 17 -22.03 -28.35 22.72
CA PRO A 17 -20.79 -27.58 22.87
C PRO A 17 -20.19 -27.05 21.54
N PRO A 18 -20.17 -27.80 20.41
CA PRO A 18 -19.56 -27.29 19.17
C PRO A 18 -20.28 -26.08 18.57
N LEU A 19 -21.62 -26.02 18.69
CA LEU A 19 -22.41 -24.92 18.14
C LEU A 19 -22.23 -23.63 18.95
N VAL A 20 -22.04 -23.76 20.27
CA VAL A 20 -21.75 -22.62 21.15
C VAL A 20 -20.39 -22.02 20.82
N VAL A 21 -19.36 -22.84 20.67
CA VAL A 21 -18.02 -22.37 20.30
C VAL A 21 -18.05 -21.68 18.95
N PHE A 22 -18.72 -22.27 17.95
CA PHE A 22 -18.89 -21.66 16.64
C PHE A 22 -19.59 -20.28 16.71
N ALA A 23 -20.67 -20.17 17.48
CA ALA A 23 -21.37 -18.91 17.66
C ALA A 23 -20.48 -17.85 18.34
N LEU A 24 -19.72 -18.21 19.38
CA LEU A 24 -18.78 -17.30 20.02
C LEU A 24 -17.68 -16.83 19.05
N CYS A 25 -17.15 -17.73 18.22
CA CYS A 25 -16.20 -17.36 17.17
C CYS A 25 -16.82 -16.37 16.18
N LEU A 26 -18.05 -16.60 15.72
CA LEU A 26 -18.74 -15.66 14.82
C LEU A 26 -18.97 -14.29 15.47
N PHE A 27 -19.34 -14.25 16.76
CA PHE A 27 -19.47 -13.00 17.50
C PHE A 27 -18.12 -12.27 17.61
N SER A 28 -17.03 -12.98 17.91
CA SER A 28 -15.70 -12.36 17.96
C SER A 28 -15.28 -11.80 16.61
N PHE A 29 -15.55 -12.54 15.52
CA PHE A 29 -15.25 -12.10 14.16
C PHE A 29 -16.09 -10.90 13.73
N LEU A 30 -17.37 -10.86 14.14
CA LEU A 30 -18.25 -9.71 13.91
C LEU A 30 -17.70 -8.45 14.59
N ILE A 31 -17.32 -8.55 15.86
CA ILE A 31 -16.77 -7.42 16.61
C ILE A 31 -15.51 -6.92 15.92
N THR A 32 -14.58 -7.81 15.57
CA THR A 32 -13.35 -7.42 14.87
C THR A 32 -13.62 -6.77 13.52
N ALA A 33 -14.57 -7.30 12.74
CA ALA A 33 -14.93 -6.74 11.45
C ALA A 33 -15.52 -5.33 11.62
N VAL A 34 -16.46 -5.12 12.54
CA VAL A 34 -17.04 -3.79 12.78
C VAL A 34 -15.99 -2.80 13.31
N SER A 35 -15.11 -3.22 14.22
CA SER A 35 -14.02 -2.39 14.71
C SER A 35 -13.06 -1.98 13.59
N LEU A 36 -12.72 -2.91 12.70
CA LEU A 36 -11.87 -2.62 11.55
C LEU A 36 -12.58 -1.71 10.53
N ALA A 37 -13.90 -1.83 10.34
CA ALA A 37 -14.67 -0.94 9.46
C ALA A 37 -14.60 0.50 9.96
N TYR A 38 -14.82 0.66 11.27
CA TYR A 38 -14.72 1.94 11.94
C TYR A 38 -13.31 2.54 11.82
N TYR A 39 -12.27 1.73 12.05
CA TYR A 39 -10.88 2.14 11.90
C TYR A 39 -10.56 2.62 10.49
N VAL A 40 -10.93 1.84 9.46
CA VAL A 40 -10.71 2.19 8.04
C VAL A 40 -11.39 3.49 7.65
N GLN A 41 -12.56 3.77 8.22
CA GLN A 41 -13.32 4.97 7.90
C GLN A 41 -12.77 6.24 8.57
N HIS A 42 -12.25 6.11 9.80
CA HIS A 42 -11.90 7.28 10.60
C HIS A 42 -10.41 7.64 10.55
N ASP A 43 -9.54 6.64 10.40
CA ASP A 43 -8.10 6.84 10.42
C ASP A 43 -7.49 6.84 9.02
N ASN A 44 -6.36 7.54 8.90
CA ASN A 44 -5.54 7.49 7.71
C ASN A 44 -4.67 6.24 7.73
N ILE A 45 -4.96 5.30 6.82
CA ILE A 45 -4.21 4.06 6.68
C ILE A 45 -3.09 4.30 5.67
N GLU A 46 -1.87 4.03 6.10
CA GLU A 46 -0.68 4.06 5.25
C GLU A 46 -0.76 3.01 4.13
N ASN A 47 -0.40 3.41 2.91
CA ASN A 47 -0.33 2.53 1.75
C ASN A 47 1.08 1.94 1.61
N LYS A 48 1.31 0.82 2.29
CA LYS A 48 2.61 0.12 2.27
C LYS A 48 3.02 -0.38 0.88
N ASP A 49 2.07 -0.68 0.01
CA ASP A 49 2.39 -1.19 -1.33
C ASP A 49 2.98 -0.09 -2.22
N ALA A 50 2.39 1.11 -2.21
CA ALA A 50 2.90 2.26 -2.96
C ALA A 50 4.25 2.74 -2.41
N GLN A 51 4.41 2.68 -1.10
CA GLN A 51 5.67 2.94 -0.39
C GLN A 51 6.78 1.98 -0.83
N GLU A 52 6.54 0.67 -0.79
CA GLU A 52 7.51 -0.36 -1.23
C GLU A 52 7.82 -0.23 -2.74
N GLN A 53 6.84 0.16 -3.57
CA GLN A 53 7.06 0.44 -4.99
C GLN A 53 8.05 1.60 -5.19
N TRP A 54 7.85 2.70 -4.48
CA TRP A 54 8.75 3.86 -4.54
C TRP A 54 10.16 3.50 -4.06
N LEU A 55 10.27 2.79 -2.93
CA LEU A 55 11.55 2.32 -2.39
C LEU A 55 12.30 1.42 -3.37
N SER A 56 11.58 0.50 -4.01
CA SER A 56 12.15 -0.38 -5.05
C SER A 56 12.69 0.42 -6.23
N LEU A 57 11.96 1.47 -6.66
CA LEU A 57 12.39 2.36 -7.74
C LEU A 57 13.66 3.13 -7.35
N ILE A 58 13.70 3.73 -6.16
CA ILE A 58 14.87 4.47 -5.66
C ILE A 58 16.10 3.56 -5.60
N HIS A 59 15.94 2.36 -5.05
CA HIS A 59 17.03 1.38 -4.97
C HIS A 59 17.47 0.88 -6.36
N PHE A 60 16.56 0.80 -7.33
CA PHE A 60 16.93 0.54 -8.72
C PHE A 60 17.79 1.68 -9.29
N ILE A 61 17.42 2.94 -9.07
CA ILE A 61 18.19 4.11 -9.53
C ILE A 61 19.57 4.14 -8.86
N ASP A 62 19.64 3.88 -7.55
CA ASP A 62 20.88 3.84 -6.78
C ASP A 62 21.89 2.82 -7.31
N LYS A 63 21.41 1.62 -7.66
CA LYS A 63 22.24 0.58 -8.27
C LYS A 63 22.60 0.86 -9.74
N THR A 64 21.88 1.76 -10.39
CA THR A 64 22.07 2.05 -11.80
C THR A 64 23.22 3.03 -12.01
N GLY A 65 24.17 2.65 -12.87
CA GLY A 65 25.23 3.55 -13.32
C GLY A 65 24.73 4.44 -14.46
N PHE A 66 25.12 5.72 -14.44
CA PHE A 66 24.76 6.70 -15.47
C PHE A 66 25.99 7.32 -16.12
N CYS A 67 25.85 7.83 -17.34
CA CYS A 67 26.87 8.62 -18.01
C CYS A 67 26.26 9.90 -18.62
N ILE A 68 27.09 10.92 -18.81
CA ILE A 68 26.68 12.26 -19.25
C ILE A 68 27.19 12.55 -20.67
N GLN A 69 26.33 13.10 -21.52
CA GLN A 69 26.63 13.50 -22.91
C GLN A 69 26.33 15.00 -23.14
N ASP A 70 27.18 15.68 -23.92
CA ASP A 70 27.10 17.13 -24.18
C ASP A 70 26.14 17.52 -25.33
N ASP A 71 25.48 16.55 -25.97
CA ASP A 71 24.65 16.79 -27.17
C ASP A 71 23.14 16.78 -26.84
N ALA A 72 22.54 17.97 -26.84
CA ALA A 72 21.14 18.25 -26.50
C ALA A 72 20.13 17.90 -27.62
N ALA A 73 20.17 16.69 -28.19
CA ALA A 73 19.19 16.29 -29.21
C ALA A 73 17.87 15.80 -28.58
N ASP A 74 17.03 16.69 -28.04
CA ASP A 74 15.71 16.44 -27.40
C ASP A 74 15.18 15.00 -27.45
N THR A 75 15.35 14.27 -26.34
CA THR A 75 14.70 12.97 -26.21
C THR A 75 13.38 13.27 -25.54
N LYS A 76 12.30 13.38 -26.32
CA LYS A 76 10.97 13.60 -25.78
C LYS A 76 10.52 12.34 -25.05
N THR A 77 10.01 12.51 -23.83
CA THR A 77 9.21 11.49 -23.16
C THR A 77 7.87 11.34 -23.89
N ASN A 78 7.39 10.11 -24.05
CA ASN A 78 6.07 9.84 -24.65
C ASN A 78 4.89 10.10 -23.69
N PHE A 79 5.14 10.67 -22.51
CA PHE A 79 4.09 10.92 -21.51
C PHE A 79 3.44 12.28 -21.74
N SER A 80 2.10 12.30 -21.65
CA SER A 80 1.31 13.52 -21.65
C SER A 80 1.72 14.41 -20.47
N ALA A 81 1.95 15.69 -20.72
CA ALA A 81 2.33 16.66 -19.68
C ALA A 81 1.30 16.78 -18.54
N ALA A 82 0.05 16.33 -18.77
CA ALA A 82 -1.04 16.40 -17.80
C ALA A 82 -0.95 15.36 -16.66
N ASP A 83 -0.19 14.27 -16.83
CA ASP A 83 -0.11 13.16 -15.85
C ASP A 83 1.26 13.04 -15.16
N LYS A 84 2.13 14.05 -15.37
CA LYS A 84 3.50 14.08 -14.85
C LYS A 84 3.53 14.66 -13.44
N VAL A 85 4.07 13.89 -12.49
CA VAL A 85 4.36 14.33 -11.12
C VAL A 85 5.86 14.52 -10.98
N ASN A 86 6.28 15.57 -10.28
CA ASN A 86 7.67 15.88 -10.00
C ASN A 86 7.91 15.75 -8.50
N ILE A 87 8.89 14.93 -8.11
CA ILE A 87 9.28 14.71 -6.73
C ILE A 87 10.72 15.17 -6.55
N ASN A 88 10.94 16.00 -5.55
CA ASN A 88 12.26 16.51 -5.21
C ASN A 88 12.84 15.73 -4.04
N THR A 89 14.09 15.28 -4.18
CA THR A 89 14.82 14.57 -3.12
C THR A 89 16.32 14.85 -3.18
N TYR A 90 17.04 14.55 -2.11
CA TYR A 90 18.49 14.71 -2.05
C TYR A 90 19.19 13.39 -2.34
N ALA A 91 20.26 13.44 -3.13
CA ALA A 91 21.13 12.30 -3.41
C ALA A 91 22.60 12.72 -3.37
N ILE A 92 23.48 11.76 -3.09
CA ILE A 92 24.92 11.90 -3.15
C ILE A 92 25.41 11.42 -4.50
N VAL A 93 26.25 12.22 -5.14
CA VAL A 93 26.84 11.89 -6.44
C VAL A 93 28.22 11.25 -6.26
N THR A 94 28.41 10.04 -6.78
CA THR A 94 29.67 9.29 -6.65
C THR A 94 30.38 9.12 -8.01
N SER A 95 30.83 10.20 -8.66
CA SER A 95 31.77 10.20 -9.84
C SER A 95 32.15 11.62 -10.35
N PRO A 96 33.08 11.82 -11.33
CA PRO A 96 33.87 13.03 -11.44
C PRO A 96 33.07 14.28 -11.78
N ILE A 97 33.47 15.34 -11.08
CA ILE A 97 32.89 16.67 -11.05
C ILE A 97 33.15 17.36 -12.39
N THR A 98 32.07 17.68 -13.10
CA THR A 98 32.13 18.69 -14.17
C THR A 98 31.77 20.05 -13.60
N ASN A 99 32.12 21.13 -14.32
CA ASN A 99 31.61 22.48 -14.02
C ASN A 99 30.10 22.47 -13.77
N ARG A 100 29.57 23.51 -13.10
CA ARG A 100 28.14 23.61 -12.83
C ARG A 100 27.32 23.33 -14.10
N THR A 101 26.58 22.23 -14.05
CA THR A 101 25.84 21.70 -15.19
C THR A 101 24.51 21.16 -14.70
N PHE A 102 23.45 21.64 -15.34
CA PHE A 102 22.14 21.00 -15.24
C PHE A 102 22.17 19.70 -16.05
N VAL A 103 21.83 18.60 -15.40
CA VAL A 103 21.78 17.27 -16.01
C VAL A 103 20.33 16.84 -16.05
N GLN A 104 19.87 16.43 -17.23
CA GLN A 104 18.52 15.93 -17.45
C GLN A 104 18.60 14.69 -18.33
N GLY A 105 17.87 13.63 -18.01
CA GLY A 105 17.74 12.53 -18.94
C GLY A 105 16.73 11.48 -18.56
N ILE A 106 16.60 10.51 -19.46
CA ILE A 106 15.56 9.50 -19.41
C ILE A 106 16.17 8.18 -18.95
N VAL A 107 15.58 7.61 -17.90
CA VAL A 107 15.92 6.30 -17.37
C VAL A 107 14.89 5.31 -17.85
N SER A 108 15.36 4.31 -18.60
CA SER A 108 14.52 3.18 -19.00
C SER A 108 14.34 2.22 -17.84
N LEU A 109 13.09 1.83 -17.59
CA LEU A 109 12.70 0.95 -16.50
C LEU A 109 12.55 -0.51 -16.94
N LYS A 110 13.03 -0.89 -18.13
CA LYS A 110 12.91 -2.27 -18.64
C LYS A 110 13.41 -3.32 -17.65
N GLU A 111 14.53 -3.05 -16.99
CA GLU A 111 15.17 -3.94 -16.01
C GLU A 111 14.61 -3.81 -14.58
N TRP A 112 13.81 -2.77 -14.29
CA TRP A 112 13.17 -2.62 -12.99
C TRP A 112 11.96 -3.55 -12.88
N SER A 113 11.87 -4.37 -11.84
CA SER A 113 10.72 -5.27 -11.62
C SER A 113 10.21 -5.13 -10.20
N PHE A 114 8.89 -5.04 -10.03
CA PHE A 114 8.24 -5.04 -8.73
C PHE A 114 7.15 -6.13 -8.69
N PRO A 115 7.10 -6.98 -7.65
CA PRO A 115 6.21 -8.15 -7.61
C PRO A 115 4.72 -7.86 -7.79
N CYS A 116 4.24 -6.68 -7.35
CA CYS A 116 2.82 -6.33 -7.39
C CYS A 116 2.44 -5.43 -8.59
N LEU A 117 3.37 -5.17 -9.52
CA LEU A 117 3.12 -4.33 -10.69
C LEU A 117 2.76 -5.17 -11.91
N ASN A 118 1.62 -4.88 -12.53
CA ASN A 118 1.23 -5.50 -13.79
C ASN A 118 2.17 -5.02 -14.90
N GLU A 119 2.74 -5.95 -15.68
CA GLU A 119 3.67 -5.61 -16.79
C GLU A 119 3.02 -4.70 -17.84
N ALA A 120 1.70 -4.77 -18.02
CA ALA A 120 0.95 -3.95 -18.97
C ALA A 120 0.81 -2.47 -18.56
N GLU A 121 0.94 -2.18 -17.26
CA GLU A 121 0.77 -0.82 -16.72
C GLU A 121 2.12 -0.13 -16.47
N LYS A 122 3.21 -0.91 -16.43
CA LYS A 122 4.56 -0.44 -16.11
C LYS A 122 5.03 0.69 -17.04
N PRO A 123 5.59 1.78 -16.51
CA PRO A 123 6.13 2.85 -17.33
C PRO A 123 7.44 2.37 -17.98
N GLU A 124 7.61 2.62 -19.28
CA GLU A 124 8.84 2.25 -19.97
C GLU A 124 10.04 3.11 -19.53
N ASN A 125 9.77 4.35 -19.13
CA ASN A 125 10.76 5.38 -18.91
C ASN A 125 10.32 6.35 -17.80
N ILE A 126 11.28 6.93 -17.08
CA ILE A 126 11.10 8.09 -16.20
C ILE A 126 12.16 9.15 -16.52
N GLU A 127 11.95 10.37 -16.05
CA GLU A 127 12.87 11.47 -16.25
C GLU A 127 13.53 11.85 -14.93
N LEU A 128 14.85 12.03 -14.97
CA LEU A 128 15.65 12.52 -13.85
C LEU A 128 16.27 13.85 -14.25
N SER A 129 16.20 14.83 -13.35
CA SER A 129 16.91 16.10 -13.52
C SER A 129 17.55 16.56 -12.21
N PHE A 130 18.78 17.04 -12.27
CA PHE A 130 19.51 17.53 -11.10
C PHE A 130 20.59 18.55 -11.50
N ASN A 131 20.96 19.42 -10.56
CA ASN A 131 22.09 20.33 -10.74
C ASN A 131 23.31 19.83 -9.94
N ILE A 132 24.44 19.69 -10.62
CA ILE A 132 25.73 19.36 -10.00
C ILE A 132 26.43 20.67 -9.62
N HIS A 133 26.48 20.98 -8.32
CA HIS A 133 27.23 22.12 -7.83
C HIS A 133 28.66 21.73 -7.48
N SER A 134 29.62 22.10 -8.33
CA SER A 134 31.03 22.04 -7.98
C SER A 134 31.38 23.20 -7.05
N LYS A 135 31.29 23.02 -5.73
CA LYS A 135 31.97 23.90 -4.76
C LYS A 135 33.29 23.26 -4.37
N ASP A 136 34.35 24.07 -4.46
CA ASP A 136 35.72 23.74 -4.03
C ASP A 136 35.73 23.03 -2.66
N ASN A 137 36.40 21.87 -2.61
CA ASN A 137 36.91 21.20 -1.41
C ASN A 137 35.95 20.92 -0.23
N SER A 138 34.63 21.06 -0.39
CA SER A 138 33.67 20.54 0.58
C SER A 138 33.18 19.17 0.15
N ASP A 139 33.28 18.18 1.04
CA ASP A 139 32.74 16.82 0.89
C ASP A 139 31.21 16.75 0.68
N ASP A 140 30.53 17.89 0.61
CA ASP A 140 29.10 18.01 0.37
C ASP A 140 28.74 17.70 -1.09
N ARG A 141 28.70 16.40 -1.42
CA ARG A 141 28.26 15.87 -2.71
C ARG A 141 26.74 15.73 -2.83
N ASN A 142 26.00 16.44 -1.99
CA ASN A 142 24.55 16.42 -1.94
C ASN A 142 24.00 17.25 -3.10
N VAL A 143 23.30 16.61 -4.03
CA VAL A 143 22.56 17.25 -5.11
C VAL A 143 21.07 17.08 -4.88
N CYS A 144 20.29 18.09 -5.27
CA CYS A 144 18.86 17.91 -5.39
C CYS A 144 18.54 17.23 -6.73
N VAL A 145 17.85 16.10 -6.65
CA VAL A 145 17.33 15.34 -7.77
C VAL A 145 15.81 15.51 -7.83
N THR A 146 15.33 15.97 -8.98
CA THR A 146 13.92 15.93 -9.34
C THR A 146 13.67 14.68 -10.17
N ILE A 147 12.82 13.81 -9.65
CA ILE A 147 12.34 12.59 -10.29
C ILE A 147 10.97 12.90 -10.87
N SER A 148 10.80 12.68 -12.16
CA SER A 148 9.53 12.93 -12.83
C SER A 148 9.01 11.71 -13.57
N GLY A 149 7.71 11.45 -13.41
CA GLY A 149 7.05 10.38 -14.13
C GLY A 149 5.54 10.34 -13.89
N PRO A 150 4.87 9.25 -14.29
CA PRO A 150 3.42 9.18 -14.24
C PRO A 150 2.92 9.14 -12.79
N LYS A 151 1.86 9.91 -12.51
CA LYS A 151 1.16 9.96 -11.21
C LYS A 151 0.94 8.60 -10.54
N GLN A 152 0.64 7.55 -11.31
CA GLN A 152 0.26 6.25 -10.78
C GLN A 152 1.43 5.42 -10.21
N PHE A 153 2.68 5.83 -10.45
CA PHE A 153 3.89 5.18 -9.92
C PHE A 153 4.74 6.10 -9.05
N MET A 154 4.23 7.31 -8.82
CA MET A 154 4.88 8.32 -8.02
C MET A 154 4.13 8.38 -6.68
N PRO A 155 4.83 8.40 -5.54
CA PRO A 155 4.17 8.51 -4.26
C PRO A 155 3.30 9.78 -4.22
N LYS A 156 2.10 9.66 -3.67
CA LYS A 156 1.15 10.79 -3.53
C LYS A 156 1.55 11.69 -2.36
N VAL A 157 2.75 12.23 -2.40
CA VAL A 157 3.33 13.01 -1.31
C VAL A 157 3.34 14.49 -1.69
N ASP A 158 2.91 15.32 -0.75
CA ASP A 158 3.07 16.77 -0.81
C ASP A 158 4.54 17.07 -0.45
N SER A 159 5.46 16.77 -1.37
CA SER A 159 6.89 16.77 -1.05
C SER A 159 7.36 18.20 -0.75
N HIS A 160 7.40 18.56 0.53
CA HIS A 160 7.90 19.84 1.06
C HIS A 160 9.44 19.99 0.94
N VAL A 161 10.08 19.28 0.01
CA VAL A 161 11.52 19.45 -0.27
C VAL A 161 11.67 20.58 -1.29
N GLU A 162 11.78 21.80 -0.76
CA GLU A 162 12.15 22.97 -1.56
C GLU A 162 13.62 22.86 -1.97
N CYS A 163 13.84 22.51 -3.23
CA CYS A 163 15.17 22.59 -3.80
C CYS A 163 15.48 24.04 -4.18
N PRO A 164 16.73 24.50 -3.95
CA PRO A 164 17.12 25.83 -4.36
C PRO A 164 16.92 25.99 -5.87
N ILE A 165 16.09 26.97 -6.25
CA ILE A 165 15.73 27.25 -7.64
C ILE A 165 17.01 27.66 -8.36
N SER A 166 17.48 26.81 -9.27
CA SER A 166 18.63 27.12 -10.11
C SER A 166 18.14 27.90 -11.33
N GLU A 167 18.54 29.17 -11.44
CA GLU A 167 18.28 29.96 -12.65
C GLU A 167 18.93 29.31 -13.89
N GLU A 168 18.13 29.21 -14.94
CA GLU A 168 18.24 28.44 -16.20
C GLU A 168 19.42 28.77 -17.16
N LYS A 169 20.61 29.14 -16.65
CA LYS A 169 21.70 29.65 -17.51
C LYS A 169 22.85 28.69 -17.81
N GLU A 170 22.75 27.41 -17.50
CA GLU A 170 23.89 26.49 -17.62
C GLU A 170 23.64 25.34 -18.62
N VAL A 171 24.72 24.94 -19.30
CA VAL A 171 24.74 23.95 -20.39
C VAL A 171 24.02 22.67 -19.95
N SER A 172 22.83 22.43 -20.54
CA SER A 172 22.04 21.22 -20.28
C SER A 172 22.73 20.01 -20.88
N LYS A 173 23.02 19.01 -20.04
CA LYS A 173 23.63 17.75 -20.46
C LYS A 173 22.64 16.60 -20.33
N LYS A 174 22.79 15.61 -21.21
CA LYS A 174 21.92 14.43 -21.23
C LYS A 174 22.44 13.28 -20.38
N LEU A 175 21.56 12.71 -19.57
CA LEU A 175 21.80 11.50 -18.78
C LEU A 175 21.42 10.23 -19.56
N PHE A 176 22.32 9.24 -19.60
CA PHE A 176 22.08 7.91 -20.17
C PHE A 176 22.46 6.80 -19.18
N ILE A 177 21.78 5.66 -19.26
CA ILE A 177 22.11 4.45 -18.49
C ILE A 177 23.41 3.82 -19.04
N TYR A 178 24.34 3.45 -18.15
CA TYR A 178 25.66 2.90 -18.48
C TYR A 178 25.61 1.66 -19.39
N ASN A 179 24.69 0.74 -19.13
CA ASN A 179 24.55 -0.52 -19.89
C ASN A 179 23.81 -0.35 -21.23
N ASN A 180 23.53 0.86 -21.68
CA ASN A 180 22.76 1.10 -22.91
C ASN A 180 23.65 1.06 -24.17
N ALA A 181 23.69 -0.10 -24.84
CA ALA A 181 24.05 -0.29 -26.25
C ALA A 181 25.15 0.64 -26.82
N GLY A 182 26.27 0.81 -26.12
CA GLY A 182 27.43 1.58 -26.60
C GLY A 182 27.35 3.11 -26.44
N ARG A 183 26.32 3.67 -25.77
CA ARG A 183 26.21 5.13 -25.54
C ARG A 183 27.16 5.67 -24.47
N CYS A 184 27.65 4.81 -23.58
CA CYS A 184 28.55 5.17 -22.47
C CYS A 184 29.99 4.65 -22.64
N VAL A 185 30.45 4.43 -23.87
CA VAL A 185 31.80 3.93 -24.14
C VAL A 185 32.85 4.98 -23.73
N ASN A 186 33.82 4.57 -22.89
CA ASN A 186 34.93 5.39 -22.39
C ASN A 186 34.52 6.67 -21.62
N ARG A 187 33.30 6.72 -21.06
CA ARG A 187 32.84 7.84 -20.23
C ARG A 187 32.87 7.49 -18.75
N PRO A 188 33.10 8.49 -17.87
CA PRO A 188 33.00 8.27 -16.43
C PRO A 188 31.56 7.89 -16.06
N VAL A 189 31.44 6.96 -15.12
CA VAL A 189 30.16 6.42 -14.65
C VAL A 189 29.80 7.08 -13.33
N MET A 190 28.64 7.74 -13.30
CA MET A 190 28.02 8.34 -12.14
C MET A 190 27.05 7.39 -11.45
N ARG A 191 26.96 7.48 -10.13
CA ARG A 191 25.92 6.86 -9.32
C ARG A 191 25.27 7.92 -8.42
N LEU A 192 23.98 7.74 -8.18
CA LEU A 192 23.15 8.59 -7.33
C LEU A 192 22.76 7.78 -6.09
N GLU A 193 23.36 8.08 -4.96
CA GLU A 193 23.07 7.42 -3.69
C GLU A 193 22.08 8.27 -2.89
N PHE A 194 20.83 7.84 -2.84
CA PHE A 194 19.78 8.62 -2.17
C PHE A 194 19.88 8.51 -0.66
N ASP A 195 19.72 9.62 0.04
CA ASP A 195 19.76 9.60 1.51
C ASP A 195 18.49 8.94 2.08
N SER A 196 18.69 7.87 2.85
CA SER A 196 17.66 7.19 3.63
C SER A 196 16.75 8.15 4.41
N SER A 197 17.27 9.25 4.95
CA SER A 197 16.48 10.22 5.72
C SER A 197 15.44 10.95 4.86
N SER A 198 15.78 11.26 3.62
CA SER A 198 14.90 11.93 2.65
C SER A 198 13.83 10.99 2.10
N ILE A 199 14.20 9.71 1.91
CA ILE A 199 13.31 8.64 1.45
C ILE A 199 12.26 8.32 2.52
N ASN A 200 12.69 8.15 3.77
CA ASN A 200 11.80 7.76 4.88
C ASN A 200 10.76 8.85 5.23
N LYS A 201 11.02 10.10 4.83
CA LYS A 201 10.03 11.18 4.99
C LYS A 201 8.89 11.06 3.98
N VAL A 202 9.22 10.75 2.72
CA VAL A 202 8.25 10.45 1.65
C VAL A 202 7.47 9.18 1.99
N GLU A 203 8.13 8.22 2.64
CA GLU A 203 7.56 6.96 3.15
C GLU A 203 6.41 7.16 4.16
N SER A 204 6.45 8.23 4.96
CA SER A 204 5.53 8.43 6.10
C SER A 204 4.21 9.15 5.73
N GLU A 205 4.05 9.60 4.48
CA GLU A 205 2.95 10.48 4.06
C GLU A 205 2.03 9.88 3.00
N GLU A 206 2.27 8.64 2.55
CA GLU A 206 1.44 7.99 1.55
C GLU A 206 0.28 7.22 2.18
N TYR A 207 -0.92 7.80 2.12
CA TYR A 207 -2.13 7.19 2.62
C TYR A 207 -2.94 6.55 1.49
N LEU A 208 -3.71 5.50 1.83
CA LEU A 208 -4.71 4.92 0.95
C LEU A 208 -5.70 6.00 0.46
N SER A 209 -6.03 5.94 -0.83
CA SER A 209 -7.00 6.85 -1.44
C SER A 209 -8.37 6.70 -0.76
N SER A 210 -9.16 7.78 -0.70
CA SER A 210 -10.53 7.70 -0.18
C SER A 210 -11.37 6.66 -0.93
N ASP A 211 -11.19 6.56 -2.25
CA ASP A 211 -11.88 5.56 -3.08
C ASP A 211 -11.55 4.12 -2.66
N ASP A 212 -10.27 3.84 -2.39
CA ASP A 212 -9.81 2.50 -1.97
C ASP A 212 -10.35 2.14 -0.58
N LYS A 213 -10.34 3.12 0.34
CA LYS A 213 -10.92 2.96 1.67
C LYS A 213 -12.42 2.67 1.60
N GLU A 214 -13.16 3.33 0.72
CA GLU A 214 -14.59 3.10 0.53
C GLU A 214 -14.87 1.67 0.08
N VAL A 215 -14.09 1.13 -0.85
CA VAL A 215 -14.23 -0.26 -1.31
C VAL A 215 -13.99 -1.24 -0.15
N ILE A 216 -12.91 -1.04 0.62
CA ILE A 216 -12.60 -1.88 1.79
C ILE A 216 -13.74 -1.81 2.81
N TYR A 217 -14.20 -0.60 3.14
CA TYR A 217 -15.29 -0.36 4.08
C TYR A 217 -16.59 -1.04 3.62
N MET A 218 -16.95 -0.91 2.34
CA MET A 218 -18.12 -1.55 1.74
C MET A 218 -18.07 -3.08 1.88
N HIS A 219 -16.91 -3.69 1.60
CA HIS A 219 -16.74 -5.14 1.79
C HIS A 219 -16.82 -5.56 3.26
N LEU A 220 -16.23 -4.78 4.16
CA LEU A 220 -16.26 -5.07 5.58
C LEU A 220 -17.68 -4.98 6.16
N ILE A 221 -18.46 -4.00 5.72
CA ILE A 221 -19.86 -3.86 6.12
C ILE A 221 -20.71 -4.99 5.53
N ALA A 222 -20.55 -5.32 4.25
CA ALA A 222 -21.30 -6.41 3.62
C ALA A 222 -21.05 -7.76 4.33
N THR A 223 -19.78 -8.06 4.66
CA THR A 223 -19.42 -9.27 5.42
C THR A 223 -19.98 -9.24 6.85
N SER A 224 -19.97 -8.08 7.52
CA SER A 224 -20.57 -7.93 8.86
C SER A 224 -22.08 -8.22 8.87
N TYR A 225 -22.82 -7.74 7.86
CA TYR A 225 -24.25 -8.02 7.72
C TYR A 225 -24.52 -9.51 7.51
N PHE A 226 -23.69 -10.18 6.70
CA PHE A 226 -23.81 -11.61 6.48
C PHE A 226 -23.59 -12.39 7.79
N ILE A 227 -22.58 -12.02 8.58
CA ILE A 227 -22.32 -12.67 9.88
C ILE A 227 -23.48 -12.44 10.85
N ILE A 228 -24.04 -11.22 10.91
CA ILE A 228 -25.23 -10.92 11.73
C ILE A 228 -26.40 -11.81 11.34
N PHE A 229 -26.67 -11.97 10.03
CA PHE A 229 -27.73 -12.84 9.55
C PHE A 229 -27.53 -14.29 10.01
N VAL A 230 -26.32 -14.83 9.88
CA VAL A 230 -26.00 -16.19 10.34
C VAL A 230 -26.20 -16.34 11.85
N ILE A 231 -25.76 -15.37 12.65
CA ILE A 231 -25.96 -15.35 14.10
C ILE A 231 -27.46 -15.35 14.45
N LEU A 232 -28.27 -14.52 13.79
CA LEU A 232 -29.72 -14.46 14.00
C LEU A 232 -30.38 -15.81 13.70
N VAL A 233 -30.00 -16.48 12.61
CA VAL A 233 -30.49 -17.83 12.27
C VAL A 233 -30.14 -18.83 13.37
N ILE A 234 -28.92 -18.78 13.91
CA ILE A 234 -28.48 -19.66 15.00
C ILE A 234 -29.30 -19.41 16.27
N ILE A 235 -29.55 -18.14 16.61
CA ILE A 235 -30.36 -17.76 17.78
C ILE A 235 -31.81 -18.24 17.60
N CYS A 236 -32.43 -17.98 16.44
CA CYS A 236 -33.77 -18.47 16.12
C CYS A 236 -33.85 -19.99 16.21
N TYR A 237 -32.84 -20.69 15.68
CA TYR A 237 -32.75 -22.14 15.77
C TYR A 237 -32.67 -22.63 17.22
N ALA A 238 -31.84 -21.99 18.06
CA ALA A 238 -31.70 -22.32 19.46
C ALA A 238 -33.02 -22.12 20.24
N LEU A 239 -33.74 -21.03 19.97
CA LEU A 239 -35.03 -20.73 20.61
C LEU A 239 -36.13 -21.72 20.21
N ILE A 240 -36.29 -22.00 18.91
CA ILE A 240 -37.32 -22.93 18.41
C ILE A 240 -37.05 -24.35 18.90
N ARG A 241 -35.78 -24.78 18.88
CA ARG A 241 -35.43 -26.16 19.22
C ARG A 241 -35.37 -26.40 20.73
N GLY A 242 -34.98 -25.40 21.53
CA GLY A 242 -35.08 -25.47 22.99
C GLY A 242 -36.49 -25.84 23.44
N HIS A 243 -37.49 -25.21 22.84
CA HIS A 243 -38.91 -25.47 23.12
C HIS A 243 -39.33 -26.94 22.86
N LYS A 244 -38.77 -27.58 21.80
CA LYS A 244 -39.06 -28.99 21.48
C LYS A 244 -38.42 -29.97 22.48
N VAL A 245 -37.29 -29.60 23.10
CA VAL A 245 -36.62 -30.45 24.10
C VAL A 245 -37.42 -30.45 25.41
N GLU A 246 -37.89 -29.28 25.85
CA GLU A 246 -38.69 -29.13 27.07
C GLU A 246 -40.00 -29.94 26.98
N GLN A 247 -40.73 -29.84 25.85
CA GLN A 247 -41.95 -30.63 25.64
C GLN A 247 -41.70 -32.15 25.61
N LYS A 248 -40.54 -32.60 25.13
CA LYS A 248 -40.19 -34.03 25.07
C LYS A 248 -39.80 -34.58 26.44
N GLN A 249 -39.25 -33.74 27.33
CA GLN A 249 -38.97 -34.11 28.72
C GLN A 249 -40.25 -34.21 29.55
N ASP A 250 -41.16 -33.23 29.45
CA ASP A 250 -42.46 -33.28 30.14
C ASP A 250 -43.30 -34.49 29.70
N ALA A 251 -43.34 -34.78 28.39
CA ALA A 251 -44.04 -35.95 27.87
C ALA A 251 -43.45 -37.29 28.38
N ARG A 252 -42.12 -37.37 28.56
CA ARG A 252 -41.47 -38.56 29.13
C ARG A 252 -41.80 -38.71 30.61
N HIS A 253 -41.79 -37.63 31.39
CA HIS A 253 -42.05 -37.68 32.82
C HIS A 253 -43.50 -38.11 33.12
N LEU A 254 -44.46 -37.66 32.31
CA LEU A 254 -45.86 -38.09 32.38
C LEU A 254 -46.06 -39.57 32.00
N LEU A 255 -45.26 -40.10 31.07
CA LEU A 255 -45.30 -41.52 30.69
C LEU A 255 -44.69 -42.42 31.76
N THR A 256 -43.57 -42.03 32.38
CA THR A 256 -42.98 -42.80 33.51
C THR A 256 -43.82 -42.72 34.79
N GLY A 257 -44.48 -41.60 35.05
CA GLY A 257 -45.38 -41.47 36.21
C GLY A 257 -46.63 -42.36 36.14
N LYS A 258 -47.10 -42.72 34.94
CA LYS A 258 -48.23 -43.64 34.76
C LYS A 258 -47.88 -45.12 34.95
N ILE A 259 -46.61 -45.50 34.78
CA ILE A 259 -46.19 -46.92 34.88
C ILE A 259 -46.02 -47.36 36.34
N LEU A 260 -45.80 -46.42 37.26
CA LEU A 260 -45.59 -46.70 38.69
C LEU A 260 -46.89 -46.83 39.51
N HIS A 261 -48.06 -46.74 38.88
CA HIS A 261 -49.36 -46.75 39.58
C HIS A 261 -50.34 -47.85 39.11
N THR A 262 -49.81 -48.89 38.45
CA THR A 262 -50.52 -50.12 38.08
C THR A 262 -49.81 -51.31 38.70
#